data_AF-A0A958H7I8-F1
#
_entry.id   AF-A0A958H7I8-F1
#
_cell.length_a   1.000
_cell.length_b   1.000
_cell.length_c   1.000
_cell.angle_alpha   90.00
_cell.angle_beta   90.00
_cell.angle_gamma   90.00
#
_symmetry.space_group_name_H-M   'P 1'
#
loop_
_entity.id
_entity.type
_entity.pdbx_description
1 polymer ?
#
loop_
_entity_poly.entity_id
_entity_poly.type
_entity_poly.pdbx_seq_one_letter_code
_entity_poly.pdbx_strand_id
1 'polypeptide(L)' 'MGKIIGIDLGTTNSVVAVMEQGEPVVIPSSEGSRLIPSVVAVNPKSGERLVGQVARRQGVTNPDNTIFSVKR' A
#
# COMPACT_ATOMS: atom_id res chain seq x y z
N MET A 1 -25.55 -1.81 -3.07
CA MET A 1 -24.90 -2.51 -1.95
C MET A 1 -23.43 -2.68 -2.30
N GLY A 2 -22.49 -2.30 -1.43
CA GLY A 2 -21.05 -2.42 -1.73
C GLY A 2 -20.55 -3.86 -1.59
N LYS A 3 -19.44 -4.22 -2.27
CA LYS A 3 -18.74 -5.49 -2.04
C LYS A 3 -17.93 -5.40 -0.73
N ILE A 4 -17.99 -6.42 0.11
CA ILE A 4 -17.07 -6.57 1.25
C ILE A 4 -15.71 -7.02 0.71
N ILE A 5 -14.64 -6.42 1.20
CA ILE A 5 -13.26 -6.75 0.82
C ILE A 5 -12.48 -7.30 2.01
N GLY A 6 -11.55 -8.21 1.75
CA GLY A 6 -10.56 -8.67 2.72
C GLY A 6 -9.26 -7.90 2.53
N ILE A 7 -8.70 -7.35 3.62
CA ILE A 7 -7.42 -6.65 3.61
C ILE A 7 -6.46 -7.38 4.55
N ASP A 8 -5.37 -7.90 3.99
CA ASP A 8 -4.20 -8.27 4.75
C ASP A 8 -3.32 -7.03 4.91
N LEU A 9 -3.35 -6.43 6.10
CA LEU A 9 -2.52 -5.28 6.45
C LEU A 9 -1.23 -5.77 7.11
N GLY A 10 -0.25 -6.24 6.35
CA GLY A 10 1.03 -6.73 6.87
C GLY A 10 2.03 -5.62 7.26
N THR A 11 3.14 -6.02 7.90
CA THR A 11 4.21 -5.09 8.34
C THR A 11 5.03 -4.55 7.17
N THR A 12 5.30 -5.39 6.17
CA THR A 12 6.15 -5.05 5.02
C THR A 12 5.35 -4.86 3.74
N ASN A 13 4.36 -5.72 3.51
CA ASN A 13 3.47 -5.64 2.36
C ASN A 13 2.02 -5.81 2.82
N SER A 14 1.09 -5.35 2.01
CA SER A 14 -0.35 -5.49 2.21
C SER A 14 -1.01 -5.94 0.90
N VAL A 15 -2.15 -6.61 1.04
CA VAL A 15 -2.92 -7.19 -0.06
C VAL A 15 -4.41 -6.96 0.17
N VAL A 16 -5.16 -6.78 -0.91
CA VAL A 16 -6.62 -6.68 -0.86
C VAL A 16 -7.23 -7.68 -1.84
N ALA A 17 -8.31 -8.34 -1.41
CA ALA A 17 -9.07 -9.29 -2.21
C ALA A 17 -10.58 -9.07 -2.05
N VAL A 18 -11.34 -9.56 -3.03
CA VAL A 18 -12.80 -9.56 -3.04
C VAL A 18 -13.31 -10.89 -3.55
N MET A 19 -14.49 -11.31 -3.09
CA MET A 19 -15.14 -12.52 -3.60
C MET A 19 -15.81 -12.22 -4.95
N GLU A 20 -15.41 -12.94 -6.00
CA GLU A 20 -16.04 -12.89 -7.32
C GLU A 20 -16.42 -14.31 -7.76
N GLN A 21 -17.68 -14.53 -8.12
CA GLN A 21 -18.19 -15.82 -8.59
C GLN A 21 -17.88 -17.02 -7.66
N GLY A 22 -17.85 -16.76 -6.35
CA GLY A 22 -17.55 -17.78 -5.34
C GLY A 22 -16.06 -17.96 -5.03
N GLU A 23 -15.17 -17.32 -5.79
CA GLU A 23 -13.73 -17.44 -5.63
C GLU A 23 -13.09 -16.13 -5.11
N PRO A 24 -12.04 -16.20 -4.28
CA PRO A 24 -11.30 -15.01 -3.85
C PRO A 24 -10.40 -14.49 -4.98
N VAL A 25 -10.59 -13.23 -5.38
CA VAL A 25 -9.78 -12.56 -6.40
C VAL A 25 -8.99 -11.41 -5.78
N VAL A 26 -7.67 -11.42 -5.95
CA VAL A 26 -6.78 -10.34 -5.52
C VAL A 26 -6.94 -9.14 -6.46
N ILE A 27 -7.16 -7.96 -5.87
CA ILE A 27 -7.28 -6.71 -6.63
C ILE A 27 -5.88 -6.12 -6.82
N PRO A 28 -5.39 -5.93 -8.06
CA PRO A 28 -4.13 -5.27 -8.31
C PRO A 28 -4.21 -3.78 -7.96
N SER A 29 -3.08 -3.22 -7.53
CA SER A 29 -2.88 -1.77 -7.39
C SER A 29 -3.00 -1.04 -8.74
N SER A 30 -3.05 0.30 -8.68
CA SER A 30 -2.95 1.17 -9.85
C SER A 30 -1.71 0.91 -10.70
N GLU A 31 -0.63 0.40 -10.10
CA GLU A 31 0.60 0.04 -10.82
C GLU A 31 0.63 -1.43 -11.30
N GLY A 32 -0.48 -2.17 -11.14
CA GLY A 32 -0.59 -3.57 -11.57
C GLY A 32 -0.02 -4.60 -10.59
N SER A 33 0.59 -4.18 -9.48
CA SER A 33 1.13 -5.09 -8.46
C SER A 33 0.02 -5.66 -7.57
N ARG A 34 0.09 -6.95 -7.25
CA ARG A 34 -0.79 -7.62 -6.27
C ARG A 34 -0.32 -7.46 -4.82
N LEU A 35 0.94 -7.10 -4.61
CA LEU A 35 1.51 -6.79 -3.30
C LEU A 35 1.84 -5.29 -3.23
N ILE A 36 1.37 -4.62 -2.18
CA ILE A 36 1.58 -3.20 -1.98
C ILE A 36 2.52 -3.01 -0.80
N PRO A 37 3.65 -2.29 -0.92
CA PRO A 37 4.51 -2.01 0.22
C PRO A 37 3.76 -1.26 1.31
N SER A 38 3.91 -1.68 2.57
CA SER A 38 3.33 -1.03 3.75
C SER A 38 4.18 0.19 4.14
N VAL A 39 4.24 1.15 3.23
CA VAL A 39 5.10 2.33 3.31
C VAL A 39 4.28 3.57 2.97
N VAL A 40 4.43 4.61 3.78
CA VAL A 40 3.85 5.93 3.56
C VAL A 40 4.98 6.95 3.56
N ALA A 41 4.89 7.97 2.72
CA ALA A 41 5.81 9.10 2.77
C ALA A 41 5.07 10.42 2.64
N VAL A 42 5.64 11.49 3.19
CA VAL A 42 5.14 12.85 3.05
C VAL A 42 6.15 13.67 2.27
N ASN A 43 5.70 14.35 1.23
CA ASN A 43 6.53 15.29 0.48
C ASN A 43 6.79 16.53 1.36
N PRO A 44 8.05 16.85 1.71
CA PRO A 44 8.35 17.94 2.64
C PRO A 44 8.08 19.34 2.05
N LYS A 45 7.95 19.45 0.72
CA LYS A 45 7.70 20.73 0.04
C LYS A 45 6.21 20.97 -0.19
N SER A 46 5.48 19.95 -0.64
CA SER A 46 4.06 20.07 -1.01
C SER A 46 3.08 19.57 0.06
N GLY A 47 3.54 18.80 1.05
CA GLY A 47 2.68 18.12 2.02
C GLY A 47 1.90 16.93 1.45
N GLU A 48 2.10 16.57 0.18
CA GLU A 48 1.46 15.43 -0.48
C GLU A 48 1.82 14.11 0.21
N ARG A 49 0.84 13.20 0.32
CA ARG A 49 1.03 11.86 0.89
C ARG A 49 1.18 10.84 -0.22
N LEU A 50 2.29 10.11 -0.18
CA LEU A 50 2.61 9.02 -1.08
C LEU A 50 2.42 7.70 -0.33
N VAL A 51 1.96 6.66 -1.03
CA VAL A 51 1.73 5.32 -0.46
C VAL A 51 2.31 4.26 -1.39
N GLY A 52 2.72 3.11 -0.82
CA GLY A 52 3.08 1.93 -1.60
C GLY A 52 4.41 2.07 -2.33
N GLN A 53 4.43 1.70 -3.62
CA GLN A 53 5.66 1.68 -4.42
C GLN A 53 6.30 3.05 -4.55
N VAL A 54 5.50 4.10 -4.74
CA VAL A 54 6.00 5.47 -4.89
C VAL A 54 6.68 5.94 -3.60
N ALA A 55 6.04 5.72 -2.45
CA ALA A 55 6.62 6.03 -1.14
C ALA A 55 7.92 5.26 -0.89
N ARG A 56 7.95 3.96 -1.21
CA ARG A 56 9.16 3.12 -1.03
C ARG A 56 10.33 3.60 -1.90
N ARG A 57 10.10 3.99 -3.16
CA ARG A 57 11.16 4.39 -4.10
C ARG A 57 11.93 5.62 -3.65
N GLN A 58 11.25 6.60 -3.06
CA GLN A 58 11.86 7.84 -2.61
C GLN A 58 12.47 7.75 -1.20
N GLY A 59 12.37 6.61 -0.51
CA GLY A 59 12.87 6.45 0.86
C GLY A 59 14.38 6.67 1.01
N VAL A 60 15.15 6.48 -0.06
CA VAL A 60 16.61 6.75 -0.05
C VAL A 60 16.90 8.26 -0.03
N THR A 61 16.08 9.07 -0.71
CA THR A 61 16.30 10.52 -0.85
C THR A 61 15.51 11.35 0.15
N ASN A 62 14.52 10.75 0.82
CA ASN A 62 13.68 11.39 1.84
C ASN A 62 13.45 10.45 3.05
N PRO A 63 14.53 10.00 3.72
CA PRO A 63 14.45 8.96 4.74
C PRO A 63 13.58 9.38 5.94
N ASP A 64 13.76 10.60 6.43
CA ASP A 64 13.09 11.08 7.66
C ASP A 64 11.58 11.21 7.52
N ASN A 65 11.08 11.40 6.30
CA ASN A 65 9.65 11.50 6.01
C ASN A 65 9.08 10.23 5.36
N THR A 66 9.80 9.11 5.43
CA THR A 66 9.36 7.81 4.92
C THR A 66 9.15 6.82 6.06
N ILE A 67 7.91 6.39 6.24
CA ILE A 67 7.49 5.56 7.35
C ILE A 67 7.20 4.15 6.85
N PHE A 68 7.82 3.16 7.48
CA PHE A 68 7.64 1.73 7.23
C PHE A 68 7.75 0.94 8.54
N SER A 69 7.35 -0.33 8.55
CA SER A 69 7.33 -1.17 9.77
C SER A 69 6.43 -0.64 10.91
N VAL A 70 5.40 0.15 10.61
CA VAL A 70 4.47 0.73 11.60
C VAL A 70 3.75 -0.34 12.43
N LYS A 71 3.51 -1.52 11.83
CA LYS A 71 2.83 -2.64 12.48
C LYS A 71 3.75 -3.47 13.40
N ARG A 72 4.87 -2.92 13.86
CA ARG A 72 5.74 -3.58 14.85
C ARG A 72 5.39 -3.13 16.26
#